data_AF-A0A109K1A0-F1
#
_entry.id   AF-A0A109K1A0-F1
#
_cell.length_a   1.000
_cell.length_b   1.000
_cell.length_c   1.000
_cell.angle_alpha   90.00
_cell.angle_beta   90.00
_cell.angle_gamma   90.00
#
_symmetry.space_group_name_H-M   'P 1'
#
loop_
_entity.id
_entity.type
_entity.pdbx_description
1 polymer ?
#
loop_
_entity_poly.entity_id
_entity_poly.type
_entity_poly.pdbx_seq_one_letter_code
_entity_poly.pdbx_strand_id
1 'polypeptide(L)' 'MYQDATHQAVMEFQIVTPKRMSKIKAGRNLIVFYYRKDIAAVEAGIEDRKTDTGRMKISSPALTALDLLR' A
#
# COMPACT_ATOMS: atom_id res chain seq x y z
N MET A 1 4.19 4.02 0.66
CA MET A 1 5.31 4.90 1.05
C MET A 1 5.81 4.46 2.43
N TYR A 2 6.84 3.61 2.47
CA TYR A 2 7.49 3.15 3.72
C TYR A 2 9.01 3.10 3.47
N GLN A 3 9.53 4.19 2.90
CA GLN A 3 10.97 4.44 2.80
C GLN A 3 11.17 5.87 3.30
N ASP A 4 11.51 5.99 4.59
CA ASP A 4 12.06 7.18 5.26
C ASP A 4 11.32 8.52 5.18
N ALA A 5 10.00 8.53 4.97
CA ALA A 5 9.19 9.73 5.14
C ALA A 5 8.29 9.59 6.38
N THR A 6 8.75 10.22 7.48
CA THR A 6 8.01 10.55 8.70
C THR A 6 7.92 9.43 9.76
N HIS A 7 8.51 9.67 10.92
CA HIS A 7 8.28 8.93 12.18
C HIS A 7 6.86 9.15 12.75
N GLN A 8 5.88 9.47 11.90
CA GLN A 8 4.48 9.55 12.28
C GLN A 8 3.86 8.18 12.05
N ALA A 9 3.27 7.62 13.10
CA ALA A 9 2.49 6.40 13.01
C ALA A 9 1.44 6.57 11.90
N VAL A 10 1.56 5.77 10.84
CA VAL A 10 0.65 5.81 9.69
C VAL A 10 -0.74 5.41 10.18
N MET A 11 -1.66 6.39 10.22
CA MET A 11 -3.06 6.15 10.60
C MET A 11 -3.90 5.59 9.45
N GLU A 12 -3.42 5.68 8.21
CA GLU A 12 -4.12 5.20 7.02
C GLU A 12 -3.20 4.37 6.12
N PHE A 13 -3.59 3.12 5.87
CA PHE A 13 -2.93 2.18 4.98
C PHE A 13 -3.73 2.06 3.69
N GLN A 14 -3.07 2.24 2.55
CA GLN A 14 -3.69 2.10 1.24
C GLN A 14 -3.25 0.78 0.60
N ILE A 15 -4.22 -0.04 0.16
CA ILE A 15 -3.98 -1.36 -0.42
C ILE A 15 -4.61 -1.43 -1.81
N VAL A 16 -3.83 -1.82 -2.81
CA VAL A 16 -4.34 -2.09 -4.16
C VAL A 16 -4.79 -3.55 -4.27
N THR A 17 -5.99 -3.80 -4.81
CA THR A 17 -6.59 -5.14 -4.89
C THR A 17 -7.35 -5.35 -6.20
N PRO A 18 -7.39 -6.59 -6.75
CA PRO A 18 -8.17 -6.92 -7.94
C PRO A 18 -9.67 -7.10 -7.65
N LYS A 19 -10.11 -6.86 -6.42
CA LYS A 19 -11.52 -6.92 -6.02
C LYS A 19 -11.93 -5.64 -5.29
N ARG A 20 -13.15 -5.17 -5.52
CA ARG A 20 -13.70 -4.06 -4.72
C ARG A 20 -13.95 -4.53 -3.30
N MET A 21 -13.34 -3.85 -2.34
CA MET A 21 -13.43 -4.15 -0.91
C MET A 21 -13.79 -2.88 -0.15
N SER A 22 -14.57 -3.01 0.91
CA SER A 22 -14.87 -1.91 1.81
C SER A 22 -13.67 -1.59 2.69
N LYS A 23 -13.51 -0.33 3.10
CA LYS A 23 -12.51 0.06 4.08
C LYS A 23 -12.65 -0.72 5.39
N ILE A 24 -11.52 -1.05 6.02
CA ILE A 24 -11.49 -1.73 7.33
C ILE A 24 -10.98 -0.74 8.37
N LYS A 25 -11.68 -0.61 9.48
CA LYS A 25 -11.22 0.17 10.64
C LYS A 25 -10.71 -0.77 11.73
N ALA A 26 -9.46 -0.60 12.13
CA ALA A 26 -8.81 -1.39 13.17
C ALA A 26 -8.25 -0.44 14.25
N GLY A 27 -9.05 -0.16 15.27
CA GLY A 27 -8.72 0.84 16.28
C GLY A 27 -8.54 2.23 15.66
N ARG A 28 -7.33 2.79 15.76
CA ARG A 28 -6.94 4.08 15.17
C ARG A 28 -6.46 3.97 13.72
N ASN A 29 -6.27 2.75 13.22
CA ASN A 29 -5.79 2.50 11.87
C ASN A 29 -6.97 2.34 10.92
N LEU A 30 -6.83 2.91 9.73
CA LEU A 30 -7.76 2.76 8.62
C LEU A 30 -7.06 2.03 7.48
N ILE A 31 -7.70 1.01 6.91
CA ILE A 31 -7.25 0.33 5.70
C ILE A 31 -8.20 0.71 4.57
N VAL A 32 -7.67 1.39 3.55
CA VAL A 32 -8.40 1.83 2.36
C VAL A 32 -7.99 0.95 1.18
N PHE A 33 -8.98 0.44 0.45
CA PHE A 33 -8.75 -0.42 -0.70
C PHE A 33 -8.98 0.34 -2.01
N TYR A 34 -7.97 0.34 -2.87
CA TYR A 34 -8.04 0.85 -4.24
C TYR A 34 -8.18 -0.33 -5.20
N TYR A 35 -9.27 -0.33 -5.97
CA TYR A 35 -9.51 -1.36 -6.96
C TYR A 35 -8.67 -1.09 -8.21
N ARG A 36 -7.91 -2.10 -8.67
CA ARG A 36 -7.25 -2.08 -9.98
C ARG A 36 -7.56 -3.36 -10.74
N LYS A 37 -8.10 -3.22 -11.95
CA LYS A 37 -8.51 -4.35 -12.79
C LYS A 37 -7.32 -5.22 -13.22
N ASP A 38 -6.18 -4.58 -13.53
CA ASP A 38 -4.96 -5.25 -13.94
C ASP A 38 -3.86 -5.00 -12.89
N ILE A 39 -3.75 -5.93 -11.93
CA ILE A 39 -2.73 -5.87 -10.88
C ILE A 39 -1.37 -6.39 -11.38
N ALA A 40 -1.36 -7.24 -12.41
CA ALA A 40 -0.13 -7.78 -13.00
C ALA A 40 0.72 -6.65 -13.60
N ALA A 41 0.09 -5.64 -14.19
CA ALA A 41 0.77 -4.44 -14.70
C ALA A 41 1.55 -3.65 -13.64
N VAL A 42 1.30 -3.86 -12.34
CA VAL A 42 2.02 -3.18 -11.26
C VAL A 42 2.87 -4.11 -10.40
N GLU A 43 2.86 -5.42 -10.63
CA GLU A 43 3.66 -6.38 -9.85
C GLU A 43 5.15 -6.08 -9.87
N ALA A 44 5.67 -5.62 -11.02
CA ALA A 44 7.09 -5.22 -11.15
C ALA A 44 7.47 -4.03 -10.25
N GLY A 45 6.48 -3.25 -9.79
CA GLY A 45 6.65 -2.14 -8.86
C GLY A 45 6.27 -2.49 -7.42
N ILE A 46 6.06 -3.76 -7.08
CA ILE A 46 5.74 -4.20 -5.71
C ILE A 46 6.98 -4.86 -5.09
N GLU A 47 7.33 -4.45 -3.88
CA GLU A 47 8.43 -4.98 -3.09
C GLU A 47 7.92 -5.79 -1.90
N ASP A 48 8.52 -6.95 -1.63
CA ASP A 48 8.32 -7.67 -0.37
C ASP A 48 9.22 -7.09 0.73
N ARG A 49 8.59 -6.50 1.75
CA ARG A 49 9.26 -5.94 2.92
C ARG A 49 9.05 -6.83 4.14
N LYS A 50 10.16 -7.25 4.77
CA LYS A 50 10.12 -7.92 6.07
C LYS A 50 9.78 -6.92 7.17
N THR A 51 8.87 -7.28 8.06
CA THR A 51 8.53 -6.57 9.30
C THR A 51 8.83 -7.46 10.49
N ASP A 52 8.78 -6.91 11.69
CA ASP A 52 9.06 -7.64 12.93
C ASP A 52 8.07 -8.79 13.18
N THR A 53 6.86 -8.71 12.57
CA THR A 53 5.78 -9.70 12.72
C THR A 53 5.48 -10.50 11.45
N GLY A 54 6.19 -10.26 10.33
CA GLY A 54 5.91 -10.97 9.09
C GLY A 54 6.53 -10.35 7.84
N ARG A 55 5.82 -10.49 6.71
CA ARG A 55 6.18 -9.87 5.43
C ARG A 55 4.98 -9.11 4.88
N MET A 56 5.24 -7.97 4.26
CA MET A 56 4.24 -7.12 3.65
C MET A 56 4.68 -6.74 2.24
N LYS A 57 3.76 -6.81 1.29
CA LYS A 57 3.96 -6.27 -0.06
C LYS A 57 3.71 -4.76 -0.04
N ILE A 58 4.68 -3.97 -0.49
CA ILE A 58 4.60 -2.52 -0.53
C ILE A 58 4.89 -2.00 -1.93
N SER A 59 4.26 -0.90 -2.33
CA SER A 59 4.63 -0.23 -3.58
C SER A 59 6.05 0.31 -3.50
N SER A 60 6.82 0.15 -4.57
CA SER A 60 8.13 0.73 -4.74
C SER A 60 8.05 2.27 -4.76
N PRO A 61 9.15 2.98 -4.51
CA PRO A 61 9.19 4.44 -4.60
C PRO A 61 8.75 4.96 -5.98
N ALA A 62 9.20 4.31 -7.06
CA ALA A 62 8.83 4.68 -8.42
C ALA A 62 7.33 4.50 -8.70
N LEU A 63 6.75 3.38 -8.23
CA LEU A 63 5.30 3.14 -8.37
C LEU A 63 4.48 4.12 -7.53
N THR A 64 4.96 4.48 -6.34
CA THR A 64 4.35 5.48 -5.46
C THR A 64 4.38 6.87 -6.11
N ALA A 65 5.52 7.28 -6.68
CA ALA A 65 5.64 8.57 -7.36
C ALA A 65 4.71 8.67 -8.59
N LEU A 66 4.56 7.58 -9.35
CA LEU A 66 3.62 7.51 -10.48
C LEU A 66 2.14 7.60 -10.03
N ASP A 67 1.80 7.08 -8.84
CA ASP A 67 0.47 7.26 -8.24
C ASP A 67 0.25 8.70 -7.76
N LEU A 68 1.33 9.34 -7.28
CA LEU A 68 1.51 10.77 -7.00
C LEU A 68 0.91 11.73 -8.05
N LEU A 69 1.16 11.40 -9.31
CA LEU A 69 0.96 12.29 -10.45
C LEU A 69 -0.40 12.13 -11.13
N ARG A 70 -1.37 11.50 -10.45
CA ARG A 70 -2.71 11.20 -10.97
C ARG A 70 -3.75 12.21 -10.54
#